data_AF-A0A7K3QYW1-F1
#
_entry.id   AF-A0A7K3QYW1-F1
#
_cell.length_a   1.000
_cell.length_b   1.000
_cell.length_c   1.000
_cell.angle_alpha   90.00
_cell.angle_beta   90.00
_cell.angle_gamma   90.00
#
_symmetry.space_group_name_H-M   'P 1'
#
loop_
_entity.id
_entity.type
_entity.pdbx_description
1 polymer ?
#
loop_
_entity_poly.entity_id
_entity_poly.type
_entity_poly.pdbx_seq_one_letter_code
_entity_poly.pdbx_strand_id
1 'polypeptide(L)'
;MTTTSERPSETPAREVSRRVSQSVFDGSPLRVVLLVDVYDGAQQQFLEAYEQLCSQVTQVPGHVSDQLCQSIENPSQWLITSEWESAPPFLTWVNSEEHVHMVEPLHSCVRDTRSLRFHIVRETGGPAIPAEPAPGRRLQAHPRIGDGVIRHALTFTVKPGTEEKVAAILADYASPKAHVDDTTQLLRTSLFMQGNRVVRAIEVRGDLLAALRHVARQPEVRAVEEAINPYLEQDRDLDDQESARMFFTRAALPAVHHVVADDQAEGNRLALFYPARAGQGMRLAELISQHDQTAADDPASAVLRSTVFQRDDVVVRLVDVRGNSVDALPADAAGAAELRTLLAGDAARMDLVTDRRASDA
;
A
#
# COMPACT_ATOMS: atom_id res chain seq x y z
N MET A 1 -15.09 -46.79 -33.71
CA MET A 1 -14.90 -45.59 -34.54
C MET A 1 -15.17 -44.38 -33.68
N THR A 2 -14.23 -43.42 -33.64
CA THR A 2 -14.39 -41.97 -33.35
C THR A 2 -14.99 -41.59 -31.97
N THR A 3 -14.40 -40.71 -31.15
CA THR A 3 -13.32 -39.73 -31.31
C THR A 3 -12.67 -39.46 -29.96
N THR A 4 -11.35 -39.30 -29.99
CA THR A 4 -10.48 -38.81 -28.92
C THR A 4 -10.97 -37.44 -28.44
N SER A 5 -11.24 -37.29 -27.14
CA SER A 5 -11.49 -36.00 -26.51
C SER A 5 -10.15 -35.29 -26.33
N GLU A 6 -9.79 -34.45 -27.29
CA GLU A 6 -8.75 -33.44 -27.10
C GLU A 6 -9.26 -32.43 -26.07
N ARG A 7 -8.56 -32.32 -24.93
CA ARG A 7 -8.73 -31.19 -24.02
C ARG A 7 -8.31 -29.94 -24.79
N PRO A 8 -9.13 -28.87 -24.83
CA PRO A 8 -8.63 -27.60 -25.30
C PRO A 8 -7.54 -27.13 -24.33
N SER A 9 -6.41 -26.72 -24.89
CA SER A 9 -5.27 -26.16 -24.18
C SER A 9 -5.66 -24.86 -23.46
N GLU A 10 -6.21 -24.95 -22.25
CA GLU A 10 -6.45 -23.83 -21.31
C GLU A 10 -5.18 -23.50 -20.51
N THR A 11 -4.09 -23.09 -21.16
CA THR A 11 -2.87 -22.69 -20.42
C THR A 11 -2.10 -21.65 -21.22
N PRO A 12 -2.45 -20.36 -21.04
CA PRO A 12 -1.54 -19.44 -20.32
C PRO A 12 -2.25 -18.48 -19.33
N ALA A 13 -3.50 -18.09 -19.55
CA ALA A 13 -4.19 -17.06 -18.75
C ALA A 13 -4.48 -17.48 -17.29
N ARG A 14 -4.53 -18.79 -17.03
CA ARG A 14 -4.84 -19.39 -15.72
C ARG A 14 -3.64 -19.33 -14.75
N GLU A 15 -2.41 -19.25 -15.27
CA GLU A 15 -1.18 -19.18 -14.45
C GLU A 15 -0.85 -17.74 -14.03
N VAL A 16 -1.05 -16.77 -14.94
CA VAL A 16 -0.79 -15.34 -14.68
C VAL A 16 -1.58 -14.80 -13.48
N SER A 17 -2.80 -15.30 -13.26
CA SER A 17 -3.68 -14.85 -12.17
C SER A 17 -3.30 -15.37 -10.77
N ARG A 18 -2.39 -16.35 -10.66
CA ARG A 18 -1.98 -16.92 -9.35
C ARG A 18 -0.80 -16.19 -8.71
N ARG A 19 0.09 -15.62 -9.52
CA ARG A 19 1.34 -15.05 -9.02
C ARG A 19 1.19 -13.63 -8.50
N VAL A 20 0.28 -12.84 -9.07
CA VAL A 20 0.02 -11.45 -8.66
C VAL A 20 -1.16 -11.40 -7.70
N SER A 21 -0.85 -11.38 -6.40
CA SER A 21 -1.84 -11.33 -5.32
C SER A 21 -2.39 -9.92 -5.09
N GLN A 22 -1.64 -8.88 -5.41
CA GLN A 22 -2.05 -7.48 -5.28
C GLN A 22 -1.54 -6.66 -6.46
N SER A 23 -2.41 -5.86 -7.08
CA SER A 23 -2.00 -4.84 -8.05
C SER A 23 -3.08 -3.76 -8.13
N VAL A 24 -2.66 -2.51 -8.29
CA VAL A 24 -3.55 -1.35 -8.52
C VAL A 24 -3.65 -0.97 -10.00
N PHE A 25 -2.86 -1.63 -10.86
CA PHE A 25 -2.64 -1.25 -12.26
C PHE A 25 -3.49 -2.03 -13.27
N ASP A 26 -4.52 -2.76 -12.83
CA ASP A 26 -5.38 -3.51 -13.76
C ASP A 26 -6.52 -2.68 -14.35
N GLY A 27 -6.64 -1.41 -13.95
CA GLY A 27 -7.66 -0.48 -14.43
C GLY A 27 -9.08 -0.83 -13.96
N SER A 28 -9.23 -1.76 -13.01
CA SER A 28 -10.54 -2.09 -12.46
C SER A 28 -11.05 -0.96 -11.57
N PRO A 29 -12.36 -0.67 -11.59
CA PRO A 29 -12.96 0.29 -10.67
C PRO A 29 -12.65 -0.07 -9.22
N LEU A 30 -12.39 0.95 -8.41
CA LEU A 30 -12.11 0.80 -7.00
C LEU A 30 -13.33 1.21 -6.18
N ARG A 31 -13.74 0.33 -5.26
CA ARG A 31 -14.68 0.62 -4.19
C ARG A 31 -13.90 0.81 -2.89
N VAL A 32 -14.05 1.98 -2.29
CA VAL A 32 -13.56 2.28 -0.95
C VAL A 32 -14.75 2.26 -0.01
N VAL A 33 -14.59 1.58 1.13
CA VAL A 33 -15.58 1.46 2.19
C VAL A 33 -14.94 2.03 3.44
N LEU A 34 -15.46 3.16 3.92
CA LEU A 34 -14.99 3.80 5.14
C LEU A 34 -16.07 3.60 6.22
N LEU A 35 -15.76 2.75 7.20
CA LEU A 35 -16.57 2.61 8.40
C LEU A 35 -16.16 3.71 9.38
N VAL A 36 -17.14 4.38 9.97
CA VAL A 36 -16.95 5.54 10.83
C VAL A 36 -17.75 5.35 12.12
N ASP A 37 -17.09 5.50 13.26
CA ASP A 37 -17.75 5.62 14.57
C ASP A 37 -17.77 7.09 14.96
N VAL A 38 -18.97 7.67 15.09
CA VAL A 38 -19.20 9.10 15.37
C VAL A 38 -19.45 9.29 16.87
N TYR A 39 -18.88 10.34 17.47
CA TYR A 39 -19.15 10.66 18.87
C TYR A 39 -20.65 10.91 19.12
N ASP A 40 -21.14 10.48 20.27
CA ASP A 40 -22.53 10.69 20.66
C ASP A 40 -22.83 12.19 20.77
N GLY A 41 -23.86 12.65 20.05
CA GLY A 41 -24.23 14.07 19.94
C GLY A 41 -23.54 14.83 18.80
N ALA A 42 -22.54 14.23 18.14
CA ALA A 42 -21.82 14.86 17.03
C ALA A 42 -22.38 14.49 15.64
N GLN A 43 -23.47 13.73 15.56
CA GLN A 43 -24.02 13.21 14.29
C GLN A 43 -24.39 14.32 13.30
N GLN A 44 -25.01 15.40 13.76
CA GLN A 44 -25.38 16.53 12.90
C GLN A 44 -24.14 17.27 12.38
N GLN A 45 -23.15 17.50 13.25
CA GLN A 45 -21.87 18.11 12.86
C GLN A 45 -21.12 17.25 11.85
N PHE A 46 -21.12 15.92 12.03
CA PHE A 46 -20.55 14.97 11.07
C PHE A 46 -21.24 15.05 9.71
N LEU A 47 -22.57 15.10 9.67
CA LEU A 47 -23.32 15.22 8.43
C LEU A 47 -22.97 16.51 7.67
N GLU A 48 -22.96 17.65 8.36
CA GLU A 48 -22.60 18.95 7.77
C GLU A 48 -21.16 18.98 7.24
N ALA A 49 -20.22 18.43 8.02
CA ALA A 49 -18.82 18.31 7.60
C ALA A 49 -18.66 17.37 6.38
N TYR A 50 -19.42 16.28 6.34
CA TYR A 50 -19.41 15.35 5.21
C TYR A 50 -20.01 15.96 3.94
N GLU A 51 -21.08 16.74 4.04
CA GLU A 51 -21.68 17.43 2.89
C GLU A 51 -20.69 18.41 2.25
N GLN A 52 -19.92 19.13 3.08
CA GLN A 52 -18.83 19.98 2.61
C GLN A 52 -17.75 19.16 1.89
N LEU A 53 -17.35 18.02 2.46
CA LEU A 53 -16.37 17.12 1.85
C LEU A 53 -16.85 16.57 0.49
N CYS A 54 -18.10 16.14 0.38
CA CYS A 54 -18.68 15.66 -0.88
C CYS A 54 -18.55 16.68 -2.01
N SER A 55 -18.84 17.95 -1.72
CA SER A 55 -18.74 19.02 -2.72
C SER A 55 -17.33 19.16 -3.31
N GLN A 56 -16.30 18.81 -2.54
CA GLN A 56 -14.90 18.89 -2.95
C GLN A 56 -14.42 17.60 -3.63
N VAL A 57 -14.76 16.42 -3.08
CA VAL A 57 -14.36 15.12 -3.63
C VAL A 57 -14.86 14.91 -5.05
N THR A 58 -16.05 15.41 -5.39
CA THR A 58 -16.61 15.32 -6.76
C THR A 58 -15.76 15.99 -7.84
N GLN A 59 -14.84 16.88 -7.47
CA GLN A 59 -13.91 17.54 -8.39
C GLN A 59 -12.58 16.80 -8.52
N VAL A 60 -12.38 15.71 -7.77
CA VAL A 60 -11.14 14.94 -7.79
C VAL A 60 -11.12 14.04 -9.03
N PRO A 61 -10.06 14.09 -9.85
CA PRO A 61 -9.95 13.23 -11.03
C PRO A 61 -10.10 11.74 -10.68
N GLY A 62 -10.93 11.03 -11.46
CA GLY A 62 -11.18 9.60 -11.29
C GLY A 62 -12.17 9.26 -10.18
N HIS A 63 -12.72 10.23 -9.46
CA HIS A 63 -13.89 10.00 -8.59
C HIS A 63 -15.15 9.73 -9.42
N VAL A 64 -15.99 8.79 -8.97
CA VAL A 64 -17.24 8.40 -9.66
C VAL A 64 -18.46 8.73 -8.81
N SER A 65 -18.49 8.30 -7.55
CA SER A 65 -19.64 8.56 -6.66
C SER A 65 -19.30 8.31 -5.20
N ASP A 66 -20.05 8.94 -4.30
CA ASP A 66 -20.07 8.61 -2.87
C ASP A 66 -21.50 8.33 -2.39
N GLN A 67 -21.61 7.50 -1.36
CA GLN A 67 -22.84 7.28 -0.61
C GLN A 67 -22.53 7.28 0.88
N LEU A 68 -23.28 8.07 1.64
CA LEU A 68 -23.28 8.04 3.11
C LEU A 68 -24.47 7.23 3.60
N CYS A 69 -24.19 6.31 4.53
CA CYS A 69 -25.15 5.44 5.18
C CYS A 69 -24.99 5.58 6.69
N GLN A 70 -26.10 5.53 7.41
CA GLN A 70 -26.14 5.38 8.86
C GLN A 70 -26.68 4.00 9.20
N SER A 71 -26.10 3.35 10.21
CA SER A 71 -26.61 2.05 10.68
C SER A 71 -28.00 2.20 11.32
N ILE A 72 -28.90 1.29 10.97
CA ILE A 72 -30.25 1.21 11.56
C ILE A 72 -30.23 0.61 12.97
N GLU A 73 -29.15 -0.09 13.33
CA GLU A 73 -29.02 -0.81 14.61
C GLU A 73 -28.24 0.02 15.64
N ASN A 74 -27.25 0.80 15.17
CA ASN A 74 -26.42 1.65 16.01
C ASN A 74 -26.23 3.04 15.34
N PRO A 75 -26.97 4.08 15.76
CA PRO A 75 -26.90 5.40 15.15
C PRO A 75 -25.54 6.11 15.20
N SER A 76 -24.60 5.64 16.02
CA SER A 76 -23.22 6.15 16.07
C SER A 76 -22.33 5.53 14.99
N GLN A 77 -22.77 4.43 14.35
CA GLN A 77 -22.05 3.79 13.25
C GLN A 77 -22.53 4.27 11.88
N TRP A 78 -21.58 4.72 11.07
CA TRP A 78 -21.79 5.22 9.72
C TRP A 78 -20.88 4.49 8.73
N LEU A 79 -21.29 4.52 7.46
CA LEU A 79 -20.59 3.92 6.35
C LEU A 79 -20.56 4.92 5.19
N ILE A 80 -19.37 5.21 4.67
CA ILE A 80 -19.18 5.91 3.40
C ILE A 80 -18.71 4.88 2.37
N THR A 81 -19.40 4.78 1.25
CA THR A 81 -18.89 4.03 0.09
C THR A 81 -18.52 4.99 -1.02
N SER A 82 -17.27 4.92 -1.48
CA SER A 82 -16.74 5.76 -2.56
C SER A 82 -16.35 4.87 -3.74
N GLU A 83 -16.75 5.25 -4.95
CA GLU A 83 -16.33 4.59 -6.18
C GLU A 83 -15.39 5.48 -6.99
N TRP A 84 -14.35 4.86 -7.54
CA TRP A 84 -13.33 5.49 -8.36
C TRP A 84 -13.14 4.70 -9.65
N GLU A 85 -12.78 5.39 -10.73
CA GLU A 85 -12.51 4.80 -12.04
C GLU A 85 -11.43 3.71 -11.96
N SER A 86 -10.44 3.90 -11.08
CA SER A 86 -9.42 2.92 -10.75
C SER A 86 -8.72 3.27 -9.43
N ALA A 87 -7.82 2.42 -8.96
CA ALA A 87 -7.06 2.66 -7.74
C ALA A 87 -6.02 3.80 -7.82
N PRO A 88 -5.29 4.05 -8.93
CA PRO A 88 -4.27 5.10 -8.97
C PRO A 88 -4.79 6.51 -8.68
N PRO A 89 -5.91 7.01 -9.27
CA PRO A 89 -6.42 8.34 -8.94
C PRO A 89 -6.78 8.49 -7.45
N PHE A 90 -7.42 7.46 -6.86
CA PHE A 90 -7.70 7.42 -5.43
C PHE A 90 -6.43 7.47 -4.59
N LEU A 91 -5.40 6.68 -4.94
CA LEU A 91 -4.14 6.65 -4.21
C LEU A 91 -3.37 7.97 -4.30
N THR A 92 -3.43 8.64 -5.45
CA THR A 92 -2.86 9.99 -5.60
C THR A 92 -3.57 10.96 -4.65
N TRP A 93 -4.91 10.95 -4.63
CA TRP A 93 -5.69 11.85 -3.79
C TRP A 93 -5.53 11.55 -2.29
N VAL A 94 -5.73 10.31 -1.84
CA VAL A 94 -5.71 9.96 -0.40
C VAL A 94 -4.35 10.21 0.27
N ASN A 95 -3.28 10.25 -0.53
CA ASN A 95 -1.93 10.52 -0.06
C ASN A 95 -1.53 12.00 -0.20
N SER A 96 -2.41 12.88 -0.68
CA SER A 96 -2.10 14.28 -0.93
C SER A 96 -2.37 15.17 0.29
N GLU A 97 -1.74 16.35 0.33
CA GLU A 97 -2.05 17.36 1.35
C GLU A 97 -3.48 17.89 1.18
N GLU A 98 -4.02 17.92 -0.04
CA GLU A 98 -5.41 18.32 -0.28
C GLU A 98 -6.39 17.39 0.45
N HIS A 99 -6.17 16.08 0.42
CA HIS A 99 -7.00 15.13 1.18
C HIS A 99 -6.90 15.38 2.70
N VAL A 100 -5.68 15.60 3.22
CA VAL A 100 -5.46 15.94 4.64
C VAL A 100 -6.33 17.11 5.08
N HIS A 101 -6.29 18.23 4.35
CA HIS A 101 -7.07 19.41 4.68
C HIS A 101 -8.59 19.16 4.52
N MET A 102 -8.96 18.36 3.53
CA MET A 102 -10.36 18.05 3.23
C MET A 102 -11.03 17.22 4.34
N VAL A 103 -10.30 16.32 5.00
CA VAL A 103 -10.86 15.46 6.06
C VAL A 103 -10.72 16.03 7.47
N GLU A 104 -9.93 17.09 7.66
CA GLU A 104 -9.71 17.76 8.95
C GLU A 104 -11.02 18.08 9.71
N PRO A 105 -12.10 18.61 9.07
CA PRO A 105 -13.34 18.91 9.78
C PRO A 105 -14.00 17.67 10.41
N LEU A 106 -13.78 16.48 9.85
CA LEU A 106 -14.34 15.22 10.36
C LEU A 106 -13.63 14.73 11.63
N HIS A 107 -12.40 15.18 11.92
CA HIS A 107 -11.63 14.66 13.04
C HIS A 107 -12.29 14.94 14.39
N SER A 108 -12.95 16.10 14.53
CA SER A 108 -13.60 16.51 15.77
C SER A 108 -14.86 15.70 16.13
N CYS A 109 -15.51 15.08 15.14
CA CYS A 109 -16.77 14.34 15.35
C CYS A 109 -16.61 12.83 15.25
N VAL A 110 -15.45 12.33 14.82
CA VAL A 110 -15.20 10.90 14.60
C VAL A 110 -14.30 10.32 15.68
N ARG A 111 -14.77 9.24 16.31
CA ARG A 111 -14.04 8.47 17.32
C ARG A 111 -13.03 7.51 16.69
N ASP A 112 -13.45 6.77 15.66
CA ASP A 112 -12.60 5.82 14.96
C ASP A 112 -13.00 5.67 13.49
N THR A 113 -12.05 5.29 12.65
CA THR A 113 -12.28 5.02 11.24
C THR A 113 -11.60 3.74 10.80
N ARG A 114 -12.24 3.03 9.87
CA ARG A 114 -11.66 1.88 9.20
C ARG A 114 -11.89 1.97 7.70
N SER A 115 -10.81 2.14 6.95
CA SER A 115 -10.83 2.20 5.48
C SER A 115 -10.52 0.81 4.90
N LEU A 116 -11.44 0.32 4.07
CA LEU A 116 -11.33 -0.92 3.32
C LEU A 116 -11.39 -0.60 1.83
N ARG A 117 -10.69 -1.39 1.01
CA ARG A 117 -10.51 -1.13 -0.43
C ARG A 117 -10.73 -2.41 -1.21
N PHE A 118 -11.54 -2.35 -2.24
CA PHE A 118 -11.97 -3.49 -3.03
C PHE A 118 -11.99 -3.14 -4.51
N HIS A 119 -11.39 -3.97 -5.36
CA HIS A 119 -11.69 -3.89 -6.79
C HIS A 119 -13.10 -4.42 -7.05
N ILE A 120 -13.84 -3.75 -7.93
CA ILE A 120 -15.15 -4.23 -8.36
C ILE A 120 -14.93 -5.36 -9.37
N VAL A 121 -15.25 -6.60 -8.96
CA VAL A 121 -15.02 -7.78 -9.80
C VAL A 121 -16.24 -8.12 -10.65
N ARG A 122 -17.45 -8.04 -10.10
CA ARG A 122 -18.71 -8.30 -10.79
C ARG A 122 -19.78 -7.35 -10.28
N GLU A 123 -20.76 -7.07 -11.12
CA GLU A 123 -21.91 -6.23 -10.80
C GLU A 123 -23.19 -6.92 -11.26
N THR A 124 -24.29 -6.66 -10.57
CA THR A 124 -25.62 -7.17 -10.92
C THR A 124 -26.57 -5.99 -10.99
N GLY A 125 -27.31 -5.83 -12.10
CA GLY A 125 -28.41 -4.87 -12.19
C GLY A 125 -28.09 -3.47 -12.73
N GLY A 126 -27.41 -3.37 -13.89
CA GLY A 126 -27.51 -2.16 -14.72
C GLY A 126 -28.96 -1.93 -15.21
N PRO A 127 -29.33 -0.74 -15.70
CA PRO A 127 -30.67 -0.50 -16.24
C PRO A 127 -31.04 -1.60 -17.25
N ALA A 128 -32.33 -1.95 -17.35
CA ALA A 128 -32.86 -3.02 -18.21
C ALA A 128 -32.67 -2.81 -19.73
N ILE A 129 -31.92 -1.77 -20.12
CA ILE A 129 -31.48 -1.47 -21.47
C ILE A 129 -29.99 -1.86 -21.50
N PRO A 130 -29.49 -2.57 -22.52
CA PRO A 130 -28.05 -2.73 -22.69
C PRO A 130 -27.44 -1.35 -22.93
N ALA A 131 -27.15 -0.62 -21.85
CA ALA A 131 -26.19 0.45 -21.89
C ALA A 131 -24.88 -0.26 -22.22
N GLU A 132 -24.29 0.09 -23.36
CA GLU A 132 -22.92 -0.27 -23.65
C GLU A 132 -22.10 0.01 -22.37
N PRO A 133 -21.23 -0.92 -21.93
CA PRO A 133 -20.36 -0.65 -20.79
C PRO A 133 -19.73 0.72 -21.04
N ALA A 134 -19.88 1.64 -20.08
CA ALA A 134 -19.35 2.99 -20.23
C ALA A 134 -17.91 2.88 -20.75
N PRO A 135 -17.56 3.57 -21.86
CA PRO A 135 -16.28 3.36 -22.52
C PRO A 135 -15.15 3.54 -21.50
N GLY A 136 -14.44 2.45 -21.19
CA GLY A 136 -13.36 2.44 -20.20
C GLY A 136 -13.60 1.62 -18.92
N ARG A 137 -14.85 1.26 -18.57
CA ARG A 137 -15.14 0.47 -17.36
C ARG A 137 -14.80 -1.01 -17.56
N ARG A 138 -13.56 -1.39 -17.23
CA ARG A 138 -13.07 -2.77 -17.34
C ARG A 138 -13.04 -3.43 -15.98
N LEU A 139 -13.97 -4.35 -15.74
CA LEU A 139 -13.94 -5.18 -14.54
C LEU A 139 -12.80 -6.21 -14.61
N GLN A 140 -12.31 -6.60 -13.45
CA GLN A 140 -11.28 -7.63 -13.33
C GLN A 140 -11.72 -8.94 -14.00
N ALA A 141 -10.91 -9.44 -14.94
CA ALA A 141 -11.25 -10.66 -15.70
C ALA A 141 -11.30 -11.91 -14.81
N HIS A 142 -10.28 -12.09 -13.97
CA HIS A 142 -10.08 -13.26 -13.12
C HIS A 142 -9.79 -12.85 -11.68
N PRO A 143 -10.37 -13.51 -10.66
CA PRO A 143 -10.10 -13.21 -9.26
C PRO A 143 -8.61 -13.46 -8.92
N ARG A 144 -8.04 -12.59 -8.08
CA ARG A 144 -6.69 -12.77 -7.53
C ARG A 144 -6.77 -13.72 -6.35
N ILE A 145 -5.72 -14.53 -6.19
CA ILE A 145 -5.52 -15.38 -5.01
C ILE A 145 -4.38 -14.76 -4.22
N GLY A 146 -4.68 -14.31 -3.00
CA GLY A 146 -3.71 -13.71 -2.10
C GLY A 146 -3.34 -14.63 -0.94
N ASP A 147 -2.29 -14.25 -0.22
CA ASP A 147 -1.78 -14.93 0.97
C ASP A 147 -2.37 -14.40 2.29
N GLY A 148 -3.33 -13.46 2.20
CA GLY A 148 -3.94 -12.82 3.35
C GLY A 148 -3.00 -11.85 4.10
N VAL A 149 -1.86 -11.49 3.50
CA VAL A 149 -0.88 -10.59 4.10
C VAL A 149 -1.02 -9.18 3.52
N ILE A 150 -1.30 -8.22 4.40
CA ILE A 150 -1.27 -6.80 4.09
C ILE A 150 0.18 -6.33 4.14
N ARG A 151 0.60 -5.67 3.06
CA ARG A 151 1.94 -5.09 2.91
C ARG A 151 1.83 -3.59 2.90
N HIS A 152 2.56 -2.95 3.80
CA HIS A 152 2.62 -1.50 3.88
C HIS A 152 4.04 -1.06 4.19
N ALA A 153 4.42 0.14 3.77
CA ALA A 153 5.66 0.74 4.20
C ALA A 153 5.41 2.12 4.79
N LEU A 154 6.32 2.57 5.63
CA LEU A 154 6.43 3.95 6.08
C LEU A 154 7.77 4.50 5.59
N THR A 155 7.79 5.75 5.14
CA THR A 155 8.99 6.45 4.71
C THR A 155 9.11 7.78 5.45
N PHE A 156 10.31 8.10 5.90
CA PHE A 156 10.61 9.38 6.54
C PHE A 156 12.06 9.76 6.29
N THR A 157 12.35 11.04 6.45
CA THR A 157 13.68 11.61 6.23
C THR A 157 14.30 12.03 7.55
N VAL A 158 15.58 11.74 7.73
CA VAL A 158 16.38 12.20 8.87
C VAL A 158 17.31 13.34 8.46
N LYS A 159 17.74 14.12 9.44
CA LYS A 159 18.65 15.24 9.25
C LYS A 159 19.96 14.75 8.63
N PRO A 160 20.47 15.37 7.56
CA PRO A 160 21.74 14.98 6.96
C PRO A 160 22.88 14.96 7.98
N GLY A 161 23.75 13.96 7.91
CA GLY A 161 24.87 13.74 8.85
C GLY A 161 24.49 13.00 10.14
N THR A 162 23.25 12.53 10.27
CA THR A 162 22.78 11.73 11.43
C THR A 162 22.51 10.27 11.08
N GLU A 163 22.78 9.86 9.85
CA GLU A 163 22.41 8.57 9.26
C GLU A 163 22.96 7.40 10.08
N GLU A 164 24.25 7.41 10.43
CA GLU A 164 24.89 6.33 11.21
C GLU A 164 24.28 6.19 12.61
N LYS A 165 23.94 7.31 13.25
CA LYS A 165 23.31 7.31 14.59
C LYS A 165 21.91 6.74 14.52
N VAL A 166 21.13 7.16 13.53
CA VAL A 166 19.77 6.66 13.30
C VAL A 166 19.79 5.18 12.96
N ALA A 167 20.71 4.73 12.10
CA ALA A 167 20.88 3.32 11.77
C ALA A 167 21.17 2.48 13.01
N ALA A 168 22.04 2.95 13.91
CA ALA A 168 22.33 2.27 15.17
C ALA A 168 21.10 2.16 16.08
N ILE A 169 20.34 3.25 16.24
CA ILE A 169 19.10 3.27 17.04
C ILE A 169 18.05 2.29 16.47
N LEU A 170 17.89 2.27 15.15
CA LEU A 170 16.90 1.42 14.47
C LEU A 170 17.32 -0.06 14.40
N ALA A 171 18.62 -0.35 14.42
CA ALA A 171 19.17 -1.70 14.42
C ALA A 171 18.98 -2.41 15.77
N ASP A 172 19.19 -1.70 16.88
CA ASP A 172 19.38 -2.32 18.20
C ASP A 172 18.20 -2.08 19.16
N TYR A 173 17.03 -2.62 18.82
CA TYR A 173 15.89 -2.69 19.74
C TYR A 173 15.21 -4.04 19.75
N ALA A 174 14.65 -4.38 20.90
CA ALA A 174 13.93 -5.63 21.12
C ALA A 174 12.66 -5.70 20.26
N SER A 175 12.46 -6.84 19.60
CA SER A 175 11.28 -7.07 18.76
C SER A 175 10.00 -6.90 19.58
N PRO A 176 9.01 -6.11 19.10
CA PRO A 176 7.72 -6.00 19.77
C PRO A 176 6.99 -7.34 19.73
N LYS A 177 6.05 -7.53 20.65
CA LYS A 177 5.08 -8.62 20.60
C LYS A 177 4.28 -8.53 19.30
N ALA A 178 4.36 -9.60 18.52
CA ALA A 178 3.78 -9.66 17.18
C ALA A 178 2.27 -9.97 17.18
N HIS A 179 1.80 -10.73 18.18
CA HIS A 179 0.41 -11.15 18.29
C HIS A 179 -0.43 -10.02 18.90
N VAL A 180 -1.44 -9.56 18.15
CA VAL A 180 -2.36 -8.48 18.57
C VAL A 180 -3.64 -9.08 19.14
N ASP A 181 -4.25 -10.00 18.38
CA ASP A 181 -5.46 -10.73 18.71
C ASP A 181 -5.55 -12.01 17.85
N ASP A 182 -6.65 -12.77 17.97
CA ASP A 182 -6.88 -14.04 17.26
C ASP A 182 -6.80 -13.92 15.72
N THR A 183 -7.01 -12.73 15.17
CA THR A 183 -7.07 -12.47 13.72
C THR A 183 -5.93 -11.61 13.20
N THR A 184 -5.21 -10.91 14.10
CA THR A 184 -4.23 -9.89 13.74
C THR A 184 -2.84 -10.20 14.29
N GLN A 185 -1.86 -10.24 13.39
CA GLN A 185 -0.47 -10.56 13.72
C GLN A 185 0.49 -9.77 12.83
N LEU A 186 1.47 -9.12 13.45
CA LEU A 186 2.64 -8.58 12.75
C LEU A 186 3.54 -9.75 12.32
N LEU A 187 3.79 -9.91 11.02
CA LEU A 187 4.58 -11.02 10.49
C LEU A 187 6.06 -10.66 10.34
N ARG A 188 6.32 -9.48 9.78
CA ARG A 188 7.68 -9.04 9.48
C ARG A 188 7.80 -7.52 9.49
N THR A 189 8.91 -7.02 10.00
CA THR A 189 9.30 -5.60 9.89
C THR A 189 10.73 -5.52 9.38
N SER A 190 10.90 -4.93 8.21
CA SER A 190 12.20 -4.74 7.57
C SER A 190 12.46 -3.24 7.42
N LEU A 191 13.62 -2.77 7.88
CA LEU A 191 14.03 -1.38 7.84
C LEU A 191 15.24 -1.22 6.93
N PHE A 192 15.15 -0.26 6.02
CA PHE A 192 16.19 0.05 5.06
C PHE A 192 16.54 1.53 5.07
N MET A 193 17.79 1.85 4.75
CA MET A 193 18.25 3.23 4.61
C MET A 193 18.95 3.44 3.27
N GLN A 194 18.74 4.60 2.67
CA GLN A 194 19.51 5.11 1.52
C GLN A 194 19.78 6.58 1.80
N GLY A 195 21.06 6.91 2.04
CA GLY A 195 21.41 8.22 2.60
C GLY A 195 20.58 8.51 3.86
N ASN A 196 19.91 9.67 3.87
CA ASN A 196 19.06 10.10 4.97
C ASN A 196 17.58 9.69 4.85
N ARG A 197 17.23 8.84 3.88
CA ARG A 197 15.88 8.30 3.73
C ARG A 197 15.77 6.94 4.42
N VAL A 198 14.77 6.80 5.29
CA VAL A 198 14.42 5.54 5.96
C VAL A 198 13.14 4.98 5.35
N VAL A 199 13.13 3.67 5.07
CA VAL A 199 11.93 2.94 4.66
C VAL A 199 11.71 1.76 5.61
N ARG A 200 10.56 1.73 6.28
CA ARG A 200 10.10 0.64 7.14
C ARG A 200 9.01 -0.14 6.43
N ALA A 201 9.33 -1.31 5.89
CA ALA A 201 8.37 -2.23 5.33
C ALA A 201 7.77 -3.14 6.42
N ILE A 202 6.46 -3.32 6.38
CA ILE A 202 5.65 -3.97 7.41
C ILE A 202 4.71 -4.96 6.72
N GLU A 203 4.75 -6.21 7.19
CA GLU A 203 3.86 -7.29 6.75
C GLU A 203 2.95 -7.68 7.91
N VAL A 204 1.64 -7.63 7.71
CA VAL A 204 0.62 -7.90 8.73
C VAL A 204 -0.41 -8.88 8.19
N ARG A 205 -0.80 -9.86 8.99
CA ARG A 205 -2.04 -10.62 8.79
C ARG A 205 -3.14 -9.95 9.61
N GLY A 206 -4.34 -9.80 9.04
CA GLY A 206 -5.46 -9.18 9.74
C GLY A 206 -5.50 -7.67 9.58
N ASP A 207 -5.68 -6.92 10.66
CA ASP A 207 -5.87 -5.46 10.61
C ASP A 207 -4.55 -4.68 10.78
N LEU A 208 -4.12 -3.99 9.71
CA LEU A 208 -2.90 -3.18 9.71
C LEU A 208 -2.92 -2.09 10.78
N LEU A 209 -4.03 -1.37 10.93
CA LEU A 209 -4.09 -0.23 11.85
C LEU A 209 -4.09 -0.71 13.30
N ALA A 210 -4.80 -1.80 13.59
CA ALA A 210 -4.74 -2.45 14.90
C ALA A 210 -3.31 -2.91 15.24
N ALA A 211 -2.61 -3.53 14.27
CA ALA A 211 -1.21 -3.94 14.46
C ALA A 211 -0.27 -2.76 14.70
N LEU A 212 -0.38 -1.68 13.92
CA LEU A 212 0.45 -0.48 14.11
C LEU A 212 0.18 0.18 15.47
N ARG A 213 -1.09 0.32 15.87
CA ARG A 213 -1.47 0.85 17.20
C ARG A 213 -0.95 -0.03 18.34
N HIS A 214 -1.02 -1.35 18.19
CA HIS A 214 -0.50 -2.30 19.17
C HIS A 214 1.01 -2.15 19.35
N VAL A 215 1.75 -2.13 18.25
CA VAL A 215 3.22 -2.01 18.23
C VAL A 215 3.66 -0.66 18.80
N ALA A 216 3.00 0.44 18.41
CA ALA A 216 3.36 1.79 18.85
C ALA A 216 3.22 2.01 20.38
N ARG A 217 2.38 1.24 21.06
CA ARG A 217 2.18 1.33 22.52
C ARG A 217 3.24 0.57 23.33
N GLN A 218 4.09 -0.23 22.69
CA GLN A 218 5.05 -1.07 23.40
C GLN A 218 6.28 -0.26 23.85
N PRO A 219 6.79 -0.46 25.09
CA PRO A 219 7.87 0.35 25.64
C PRO A 219 9.14 0.37 24.78
N GLU A 220 9.49 -0.77 24.19
CA GLU A 220 10.69 -0.94 23.35
C GLU A 220 10.59 -0.11 22.08
N VAL A 221 9.39 -0.03 21.49
CA VAL A 221 9.12 0.79 20.30
C VAL A 221 9.08 2.26 20.68
N ARG A 222 8.40 2.64 21.78
CA ARG A 222 8.37 4.02 22.26
C ARG A 222 9.77 4.58 22.50
N ALA A 223 10.63 3.82 23.17
CA ALA A 223 12.00 4.22 23.45
C ALA A 223 12.80 4.50 22.16
N VAL A 224 12.61 3.67 21.13
CA VAL A 224 13.22 3.89 19.81
C VAL A 224 12.67 5.16 19.18
N GLU A 225 11.34 5.30 19.07
CA GLU A 225 10.74 6.45 18.41
C GLU A 225 11.13 7.77 19.10
N GLU A 226 11.16 7.81 20.44
CA GLU A 226 11.65 8.94 21.24
C GLU A 226 13.13 9.25 20.95
N ALA A 227 13.98 8.22 20.83
CA ALA A 227 15.39 8.39 20.50
C ALA A 227 15.63 8.90 19.07
N ILE A 228 14.76 8.58 18.10
CA ILE A 228 14.91 9.07 16.71
C ILE A 228 14.41 10.50 16.54
N ASN A 229 13.44 10.94 17.35
CA ASN A 229 12.76 12.23 17.17
C ASN A 229 13.71 13.44 16.96
N PRO A 230 14.81 13.62 17.72
CA PRO A 230 15.74 14.74 17.50
C PRO A 230 16.40 14.75 16.12
N TYR A 231 16.45 13.60 15.44
CA TYR A 231 17.10 13.42 14.16
C TYR A 231 16.14 13.47 12.98
N LEU A 232 14.83 13.58 13.19
CA LEU A 232 13.87 13.71 12.09
C LEU A 232 13.96 15.10 11.44
N GLU A 233 13.79 15.18 10.12
CA GLU A 233 13.63 16.48 9.45
C GLU A 233 12.27 17.13 9.77
N GLN A 234 11.26 16.30 9.99
CA GLN A 234 9.92 16.72 10.36
C GLN A 234 9.65 16.29 11.78
N ASP A 235 9.48 17.27 12.66
CA ASP A 235 9.07 17.02 14.04
C ASP A 235 7.69 16.37 14.05
N ARG A 236 7.50 15.42 14.96
CA ARG A 236 6.22 14.74 15.20
C ARG A 236 6.06 14.48 16.68
N ASP A 237 4.82 14.49 17.12
CA ASP A 237 4.43 14.04 18.44
C ASP A 237 3.53 12.81 18.27
N LEU A 238 3.99 11.66 18.75
CA LEU A 238 3.23 10.41 18.66
C LEU A 238 2.29 10.21 19.86
N ASP A 239 2.41 11.02 20.91
CA ASP A 239 1.47 11.02 22.05
C ASP A 239 0.24 11.92 21.76
N ASP A 240 0.34 12.85 20.81
CA ASP A 240 -0.79 13.61 20.27
C ASP A 240 -1.49 12.87 19.12
N GLN A 241 -2.80 12.64 19.24
CA GLN A 241 -3.55 11.82 18.29
C GLN A 241 -3.61 12.43 16.88
N GLU A 242 -3.74 13.75 16.77
CA GLU A 242 -3.81 14.46 15.49
C GLU A 242 -2.44 14.48 14.80
N SER A 243 -1.38 14.82 15.53
CA SER A 243 0.01 14.81 15.06
C SER A 243 0.44 13.40 14.63
N ALA A 244 0.09 12.36 15.40
CA ALA A 244 0.34 10.98 15.02
C ALA A 244 -0.40 10.60 13.72
N ARG A 245 -1.70 10.93 13.61
CA ARG A 245 -2.49 10.68 12.39
C ARG A 245 -1.91 11.37 11.17
N MET A 246 -1.49 12.63 11.32
CA MET A 246 -0.83 13.42 10.29
C MET A 246 0.49 12.79 9.87
N PHE A 247 1.32 12.38 10.83
CA PHE A 247 2.57 11.70 10.55
C PHE A 247 2.34 10.40 9.78
N PHE A 248 1.44 9.52 10.23
CA PHE A 248 1.17 8.27 9.51
C PHE A 248 0.60 8.54 8.12
N THR A 249 -0.29 9.53 7.99
CA THR A 249 -0.84 9.95 6.69
C THR A 249 0.24 10.47 5.76
N ARG A 250 1.30 11.15 6.23
CA ARG A 250 2.41 11.65 5.41
C ARG A 250 3.52 10.63 5.16
N ALA A 251 3.77 9.76 6.13
CA ALA A 251 4.79 8.72 6.05
C ALA A 251 4.32 7.48 5.30
N ALA A 252 3.01 7.27 5.14
CA ALA A 252 2.45 6.10 4.46
C ALA A 252 3.05 5.93 3.05
N LEU A 253 3.49 4.72 2.76
CA LEU A 253 4.03 4.30 1.46
C LEU A 253 3.33 2.98 1.10
N PRO A 254 2.11 3.03 0.54
CA PRO A 254 1.29 1.85 0.30
C PRO A 254 1.90 0.93 -0.76
N ALA A 255 1.66 -0.38 -0.61
CA ALA A 255 1.96 -1.35 -1.66
C ALA A 255 0.99 -1.16 -2.83
N VAL A 256 1.53 -0.96 -4.03
CA VAL A 256 0.78 -0.82 -5.28
C VAL A 256 0.82 -2.09 -6.11
N HIS A 257 1.80 -2.97 -5.85
CA HIS A 257 1.91 -4.26 -6.52
C HIS A 257 2.62 -5.28 -5.64
N HIS A 258 2.19 -6.54 -5.73
CA HIS A 258 2.89 -7.67 -5.15
C HIS A 258 2.76 -8.91 -6.04
N VAL A 259 3.90 -9.55 -6.30
CA VAL A 259 4.01 -10.79 -7.06
C VAL A 259 4.90 -11.80 -6.34
N VAL A 260 4.55 -13.07 -6.47
CA VAL A 260 5.29 -14.22 -5.95
C VAL A 260 5.58 -15.19 -7.11
N ALA A 261 6.85 -15.54 -7.30
CA ALA A 261 7.29 -16.54 -8.25
C ALA A 261 7.28 -17.95 -7.63
N ASP A 262 7.70 -18.03 -6.36
CA ASP A 262 7.77 -19.24 -5.54
C ASP A 262 7.38 -18.89 -4.09
N ASP A 263 6.32 -19.50 -3.59
CA ASP A 263 5.72 -19.21 -2.29
C ASP A 263 6.48 -19.86 -1.12
N GLN A 264 7.24 -20.93 -1.38
CA GLN A 264 7.94 -21.71 -0.35
C GLN A 264 9.42 -21.34 -0.20
N ALA A 265 10.02 -20.70 -1.21
CA ALA A 265 11.43 -20.37 -1.17
C ALA A 265 11.72 -19.15 -0.27
N GLU A 266 12.64 -19.34 0.70
CA GLU A 266 13.26 -18.22 1.40
C GLU A 266 14.38 -17.59 0.55
N GLY A 267 14.46 -16.26 0.59
CA GLY A 267 15.49 -15.51 -0.12
C GLY A 267 16.10 -14.41 0.74
N ASN A 268 17.19 -13.84 0.23
CA ASN A 268 17.77 -12.64 0.83
C ASN A 268 16.90 -11.44 0.47
N ARG A 269 16.52 -10.69 1.50
CA ARG A 269 15.67 -9.53 1.34
C ARG A 269 16.47 -8.28 1.01
N LEU A 270 16.12 -7.65 -0.10
CA LEU A 270 16.77 -6.45 -0.63
C LEU A 270 15.71 -5.38 -0.88
N ALA A 271 16.09 -4.10 -0.73
CA ALA A 271 15.26 -2.98 -1.15
C ALA A 271 16.03 -2.12 -2.16
N LEU A 272 15.31 -1.62 -3.16
CA LEU A 272 15.79 -0.69 -4.16
C LEU A 272 14.94 0.57 -4.11
N PHE A 273 15.58 1.73 -4.05
CA PHE A 273 14.96 3.04 -4.11
C PHE A 273 15.09 3.61 -5.53
N TYR A 274 13.97 4.08 -6.07
CA TYR A 274 13.86 4.64 -7.40
C TYR A 274 13.36 6.08 -7.30
N PRO A 275 14.26 7.09 -7.38
CA PRO A 275 13.83 8.49 -7.35
C PRO A 275 13.14 8.84 -8.67
N ALA A 276 11.82 8.99 -8.65
CA ALA A 276 11.08 9.39 -9.83
C ALA A 276 11.23 10.89 -10.11
N ARG A 277 11.10 11.28 -11.38
CA ARG A 277 10.86 12.68 -11.75
C ARG A 277 9.50 13.13 -11.23
N ALA A 278 9.37 14.43 -11.01
CA ALA A 278 8.12 15.04 -10.55
C ALA A 278 6.88 14.55 -11.31
N GLY A 279 5.93 13.94 -10.60
CA GLY A 279 4.69 13.41 -11.14
C GLY A 279 4.81 12.09 -11.91
N GLN A 280 5.98 11.44 -11.91
CA GLN A 280 6.23 10.20 -12.65
C GLN A 280 6.25 8.95 -11.75
N GLY A 281 6.15 9.09 -10.43
CA GLY A 281 6.27 7.95 -9.52
C GLY A 281 5.24 6.84 -9.77
N MET A 282 3.98 7.17 -10.05
CA MET A 282 2.96 6.16 -10.37
C MET A 282 3.28 5.38 -11.65
N ARG A 283 3.70 6.08 -12.72
CA ARG A 283 4.09 5.45 -13.99
C ARG A 283 5.35 4.59 -13.83
N LEU A 284 6.30 5.06 -13.04
CA LEU A 284 7.52 4.31 -12.72
C LEU A 284 7.20 3.03 -11.95
N ALA A 285 6.33 3.10 -10.94
CA ALA A 285 5.88 1.94 -10.19
C ALA A 285 5.11 0.93 -11.06
N GLU A 286 4.30 1.40 -12.00
CA GLU A 286 3.61 0.54 -12.98
C GLU A 286 4.62 -0.23 -13.84
N LEU A 287 5.61 0.46 -14.41
CA LEU A 287 6.63 -0.17 -15.26
C LEU A 287 7.45 -1.21 -14.47
N ILE A 288 7.88 -0.89 -13.24
CA ILE A 288 8.57 -1.84 -12.35
C ILE A 288 7.68 -3.07 -12.08
N SER A 289 6.40 -2.86 -11.84
CA SER A 289 5.44 -3.95 -11.58
C SER A 289 5.30 -4.90 -12.77
N GLN A 290 5.30 -4.38 -14.00
CA GLN A 290 5.28 -5.18 -15.22
C GLN A 290 6.55 -6.02 -15.38
N HIS A 291 7.70 -5.44 -15.06
CA HIS A 291 8.98 -6.18 -15.05
C HIS A 291 9.02 -7.25 -13.96
N ASP A 292 8.50 -6.97 -12.77
CA ASP A 292 8.40 -7.93 -11.68
C ASP A 292 7.49 -9.11 -12.03
N GLN A 293 6.38 -8.84 -12.70
CA GLN A 293 5.50 -9.88 -13.21
C GLN A 293 6.20 -10.77 -14.24
N THR A 294 6.91 -10.16 -15.20
CA THR A 294 7.70 -10.89 -16.20
C THR A 294 8.79 -11.74 -15.54
N ALA A 295 9.46 -11.20 -14.53
CA ALA A 295 10.49 -11.91 -13.78
C ALA A 295 9.91 -13.05 -12.93
N ALA A 296 8.70 -12.91 -12.39
CA ALA A 296 8.04 -14.00 -11.66
C ALA A 296 7.56 -15.12 -12.61
N ASP A 297 7.35 -14.79 -13.88
CA ASP A 297 6.98 -15.76 -14.91
C ASP A 297 8.15 -16.58 -15.46
N ASP A 298 9.37 -16.09 -15.32
CA ASP A 298 10.60 -16.77 -15.73
C ASP A 298 11.14 -17.71 -14.61
N PRO A 299 11.14 -19.04 -14.82
CA PRO A 299 11.72 -19.98 -13.84
C PRO A 299 13.21 -19.75 -13.55
N ALA A 300 13.95 -19.15 -14.50
CA ALA A 300 15.37 -18.83 -14.32
C ALA A 300 15.61 -17.57 -13.49
N SER A 301 14.58 -16.74 -13.31
CA SER A 301 14.68 -15.51 -12.51
C SER A 301 15.12 -15.80 -11.09
N ALA A 302 16.00 -14.95 -10.56
CA ALA A 302 16.41 -15.00 -9.15
C ALA A 302 15.34 -14.44 -8.21
N VAL A 303 14.34 -13.72 -8.72
CA VAL A 303 13.29 -13.08 -7.91
C VAL A 303 12.30 -14.13 -7.42
N LEU A 304 12.19 -14.27 -6.10
CA LEU A 304 11.22 -15.15 -5.46
C LEU A 304 9.91 -14.45 -5.20
N ARG A 305 9.98 -13.19 -4.76
CA ARG A 305 8.83 -12.30 -4.62
C ARG A 305 9.26 -10.85 -4.70
N SER A 306 8.34 -9.99 -5.15
CA SER A 306 8.55 -8.55 -5.21
C SER A 306 7.33 -7.79 -4.74
N THR A 307 7.53 -6.71 -3.98
CA THR A 307 6.51 -5.74 -3.60
C THR A 307 6.97 -4.35 -4.02
N VAL A 308 6.14 -3.65 -4.79
CA VAL A 308 6.36 -2.26 -5.16
C VAL A 308 5.51 -1.38 -4.25
N PHE A 309 6.16 -0.45 -3.57
CA PHE A 309 5.54 0.59 -2.77
C PHE A 309 5.71 1.93 -3.47
N GLN A 310 4.67 2.76 -3.46
CA GLN A 310 4.71 4.06 -4.12
C GLN A 310 3.86 5.09 -3.40
N ARG A 311 4.39 6.32 -3.37
CA ARG A 311 3.70 7.55 -3.04
C ARG A 311 4.42 8.71 -3.69
N ASP A 312 3.67 9.64 -4.29
CA ASP A 312 4.23 10.78 -5.01
C ASP A 312 5.35 10.29 -5.95
N ASP A 313 6.56 10.80 -5.79
CA ASP A 313 7.74 10.41 -6.59
C ASP A 313 8.70 9.45 -5.86
N VAL A 314 8.28 8.92 -4.71
CA VAL A 314 8.99 7.91 -3.93
C VAL A 314 8.51 6.53 -4.39
N VAL A 315 9.37 5.79 -5.07
CA VAL A 315 9.12 4.39 -5.45
C VAL A 315 10.16 3.49 -4.80
N VAL A 316 9.69 2.45 -4.11
CA VAL A 316 10.55 1.45 -3.46
C VAL A 316 10.13 0.07 -3.90
N ARG A 317 11.09 -0.73 -4.34
CA ARG A 317 10.88 -2.15 -4.66
C ARG A 317 11.56 -3.00 -3.61
N LEU A 318 10.78 -3.77 -2.87
CA LEU A 318 11.26 -4.76 -1.92
C LEU A 318 11.21 -6.13 -2.58
N VAL A 319 12.35 -6.83 -2.63
CA VAL A 319 12.46 -8.14 -3.26
C VAL A 319 13.08 -9.16 -2.33
N ASP A 320 12.62 -10.40 -2.39
CA ASP A 320 13.37 -11.54 -1.88
C ASP A 320 13.95 -12.31 -3.08
N VAL A 321 15.26 -12.57 -3.05
CA VAL A 321 15.98 -13.18 -4.19
C VAL A 321 16.81 -14.40 -3.79
N ARG A 322 16.99 -15.33 -4.75
CA ARG A 322 17.99 -16.39 -4.67
C ARG A 322 19.37 -15.78 -4.93
N GLY A 323 20.19 -15.67 -3.89
CA GLY A 323 21.48 -14.97 -3.96
C GLY A 323 21.44 -13.60 -3.28
N ASN A 324 22.37 -12.70 -3.57
CA ASN A 324 22.58 -11.47 -2.81
C ASN A 324 22.49 -10.17 -3.65
N SER A 325 22.03 -10.28 -4.90
CA SER A 325 21.93 -9.18 -5.85
C SER A 325 20.65 -9.27 -6.67
N VAL A 326 20.16 -8.10 -7.06
CA VAL A 326 19.08 -7.93 -8.02
C VAL A 326 19.43 -6.73 -8.90
N ASP A 327 19.14 -6.83 -10.19
CA ASP A 327 19.31 -5.69 -11.07
C ASP A 327 18.22 -4.66 -10.80
N ALA A 328 18.63 -3.39 -10.67
CA ALA A 328 17.70 -2.31 -10.47
C ALA A 328 16.93 -1.97 -11.75
N LEU A 329 17.56 -2.17 -12.90
CA LEU A 329 16.96 -1.97 -14.21
C LEU A 329 16.58 -3.31 -14.84
N PRO A 330 15.58 -3.31 -15.73
CA PRO A 330 15.24 -4.48 -16.55
C PRO A 330 16.43 -4.96 -17.37
N ALA A 331 16.47 -6.26 -17.64
CA ALA A 331 17.49 -6.86 -18.51
C ALA A 331 17.32 -6.43 -19.97
N ASP A 332 16.09 -6.12 -20.40
CA ASP A 332 15.82 -5.68 -21.75
C ASP A 332 16.18 -4.18 -21.93
N ALA A 333 16.90 -3.88 -23.02
CA ALA A 333 17.43 -2.54 -23.25
C ALA A 333 16.34 -1.47 -23.44
N ALA A 334 15.18 -1.86 -23.99
CA ALA A 334 14.07 -0.94 -24.24
C ALA A 334 13.40 -0.50 -22.93
N GLY A 335 13.02 -1.46 -22.07
CA GLY A 335 12.47 -1.21 -20.75
C GLY A 335 13.45 -0.48 -19.84
N ALA A 336 14.74 -0.83 -19.91
CA ALA A 336 15.78 -0.09 -19.18
C ALA A 336 15.95 1.36 -19.68
N ALA A 337 15.72 1.63 -20.97
CA ALA A 337 15.74 2.99 -21.50
C ALA A 337 14.48 3.77 -21.06
N GLU A 338 13.29 3.16 -21.16
CA GLU A 338 12.03 3.76 -20.72
C GLU A 338 12.07 4.13 -19.23
N LEU A 339 12.49 3.19 -18.37
CA LEU A 339 12.60 3.40 -16.93
C LEU A 339 13.54 4.57 -16.60
N ARG A 340 14.68 4.68 -17.29
CA ARG A 340 15.61 5.81 -17.12
C ARG A 340 14.99 7.16 -17.49
N THR A 341 14.03 7.22 -18.42
CA THR A 341 13.37 8.49 -18.74
C THR A 341 12.49 9.01 -17.60
N LEU A 342 12.01 8.12 -16.73
CA LEU A 342 11.15 8.43 -15.60
C LEU A 342 11.93 8.76 -14.32
N LEU A 343 13.23 8.44 -14.29
CA LEU A 343 14.10 8.64 -13.13
C LEU A 343 14.67 10.06 -13.06
N ALA A 344 14.71 10.61 -11.84
CA ALA A 344 15.39 11.86 -11.51
C ALA A 344 16.88 11.65 -11.17
N GLY A 345 17.29 10.41 -10.90
CA GLY A 345 18.66 9.98 -10.61
C GLY A 345 18.79 8.46 -10.69
N ASP A 346 19.96 7.92 -10.40
CA ASP A 346 20.17 6.47 -10.45
C ASP A 346 19.33 5.74 -9.39
N ALA A 347 18.79 4.58 -9.77
CA ALA A 347 18.20 3.66 -8.81
C ALA A 347 19.29 3.13 -7.87
N ALA A 348 19.01 3.11 -6.58
CA ALA A 348 20.00 2.79 -5.56
C ALA A 348 19.53 1.61 -4.71
N ARG A 349 20.45 0.70 -4.39
CA ARG A 349 20.21 -0.30 -3.35
C ARG A 349 20.17 0.39 -1.99
N MET A 350 19.22 0.00 -1.16
CA MET A 350 19.12 0.44 0.22
C MET A 350 19.84 -0.55 1.13
N ASP A 351 20.50 -0.03 2.17
CA ASP A 351 21.15 -0.82 3.20
C ASP A 351 20.11 -1.37 4.16
N LEU A 352 20.14 -2.68 4.41
CA LEU A 352 19.29 -3.32 5.39
C LEU A 352 19.82 -2.99 6.79
N VAL A 353 19.02 -2.27 7.58
CA VAL A 353 19.33 -1.92 8.97
C VAL A 353 18.93 -3.06 9.90
N THR A 354 17.75 -3.63 9.68
CA THR A 354 17.22 -4.73 10.48
C THR A 354 16.06 -5.41 9.77
N ASP A 355 15.96 -6.72 9.95
CA ASP A 355 14.87 -7.54 9.43
C ASP A 355 14.37 -8.47 10.55
N ARG A 356 13.21 -8.14 11.11
CA ARG A 356 12.61 -8.88 12.23
C ARG A 356 11.41 -9.67 11.72
N ARG A 357 11.44 -10.98 11.92
CA ARG A 357 10.31 -11.87 11.68
C ARG A 357 9.66 -12.25 13.01
N ALA A 358 8.34 -12.38 13.04
CA ALA A 358 7.67 -12.95 14.20
C ALA A 358 8.17 -14.37 14.44
N SER A 359 8.39 -14.71 15.71
CA SER A 359 9.05 -15.96 16.13
C SER A 359 8.26 -17.24 15.79
N ASP A 360 7.04 -17.11 15.28
CA ASP A 360 6.12 -18.21 14.93
C ASP A 360 5.40 -17.96 13.58
N ALA A 361 6.07 -17.30 12.62
CA ALA A 361 5.53 -17.05 11.28
C ALA A 361 5.84 -18.17 10.27
#